data_AF-A0A9X3C1Y2-F1
#
_entry.id   AF-A0A9X3C1Y2-F1
#
_cell.length_a   1.000
_cell.length_b   1.000
_cell.length_c   1.000
_cell.angle_alpha   90.00
_cell.angle_beta   90.00
_cell.angle_gamma   90.00
#
_symmetry.space_group_name_H-M   'P 1'
#
loop_
_entity.id
_entity.type
_entity.pdbx_description
1 polymer ?
#
loop_
_entity_poly.entity_id
_entity_poly.type
_entity_poly.pdbx_seq_one_letter_code
_entity_poly.pdbx_strand_id
1 'polypeptide(L)'
;MKRFTLLLFILPFLGIAQEISHSEPSQFIEKAGSVQINLVESEKTIFKSGLGETVSFYPAEIIDLNQNQNQKKISGIEVESTFITKQYQNKQDQFTKETAWIGIDEIPGLINWFESYIIPNLSNPTGTKKTVKYIFNTKEIQFKFDVYNTTQTFTITVKNTNYKDKYFWTESRTKDIPSILKTLKYMQMKTLN
;
A
#
# COMPACT_ATOMS: atom_id res chain seq x y z
N MET A 1 -12.27 -41.36 -52.71
CA MET A 1 -11.47 -40.23 -52.19
C MET A 1 -12.41 -39.16 -51.67
N LYS A 2 -12.64 -39.08 -50.35
CA LYS A 2 -13.35 -37.96 -49.71
C LYS A 2 -12.38 -37.32 -48.73
N ARG A 3 -11.98 -36.09 -49.01
CA ARG A 3 -10.97 -35.35 -48.24
C ARG A 3 -11.57 -34.94 -46.90
N PHE A 4 -10.96 -35.39 -45.82
CA PHE A 4 -11.16 -34.87 -44.47
C PHE A 4 -10.50 -33.49 -44.40
N THR A 5 -11.29 -32.44 -44.27
CA THR A 5 -10.77 -31.11 -43.89
C THR A 5 -11.09 -30.92 -42.41
N LEU A 6 -10.22 -31.42 -41.55
CA LEU A 6 -10.27 -31.13 -40.12
C LEU A 6 -9.69 -29.72 -39.90
N LEU A 7 -10.58 -28.74 -39.75
CA LEU A 7 -10.20 -27.36 -39.43
C LEU A 7 -9.89 -27.29 -37.92
N LEU A 8 -8.63 -27.43 -37.55
CA LEU A 8 -8.15 -27.17 -36.19
C LEU A 8 -8.16 -25.65 -35.94
N PHE A 9 -9.24 -25.14 -35.38
CA PHE A 9 -9.20 -23.90 -34.60
C PHE A 9 -8.60 -24.20 -33.23
N ILE A 10 -7.27 -24.28 -33.13
CA ILE A 10 -6.58 -24.09 -31.84
C ILE A 10 -6.33 -22.60 -31.71
N LEU A 11 -7.32 -21.86 -31.22
CA LEU A 11 -7.03 -20.61 -30.52
C LEU A 11 -6.53 -21.04 -29.13
N PRO A 12 -5.24 -20.87 -28.77
CA PRO A 12 -4.92 -20.91 -27.37
C PRO A 12 -5.70 -19.75 -26.77
N PHE A 13 -6.60 -20.07 -25.83
CA PHE A 13 -6.99 -19.12 -24.81
C PHE A 13 -5.68 -18.73 -24.11
N LEU A 14 -5.00 -17.71 -24.63
CA LEU A 14 -4.06 -16.91 -23.86
C LEU A 14 -4.93 -16.25 -22.81
N GLY A 15 -5.16 -16.97 -21.71
CA GLY A 15 -5.58 -16.35 -20.48
C GLY A 15 -4.53 -15.28 -20.23
N ILE A 16 -4.91 -14.03 -20.47
CA ILE A 16 -4.14 -12.89 -19.96
C ILE A 16 -4.25 -13.05 -18.46
N ALA A 17 -3.28 -13.74 -17.86
CA ALA A 17 -3.02 -13.60 -16.45
C ALA A 17 -2.90 -12.10 -16.23
N GLN A 18 -3.78 -11.52 -15.41
CA GLN A 18 -3.66 -10.12 -15.04
C GLN A 18 -2.26 -9.96 -14.47
N GLU A 19 -1.37 -9.31 -15.22
CA GLU A 19 -0.02 -9.06 -14.78
C GLU A 19 -0.14 -8.26 -13.49
N ILE A 20 0.40 -8.81 -12.40
CA ILE A 20 0.38 -8.13 -11.11
C ILE A 20 1.18 -6.84 -11.32
N SER A 21 0.48 -5.70 -11.28
CA SER A 21 1.13 -4.41 -11.44
C SER A 21 1.85 -4.07 -10.14
N HIS A 22 3.15 -4.34 -10.11
CA HIS A 22 4.04 -3.93 -9.03
C HIS A 22 4.40 -2.44 -9.16
N SER A 23 4.62 -1.76 -8.04
CA SER A 23 5.13 -0.40 -8.02
C SER A 23 6.57 -0.33 -8.56
N GLU A 24 7.01 0.86 -8.99
CA GLU A 24 8.38 1.03 -9.47
C GLU A 24 9.44 0.56 -8.44
N PRO A 25 9.32 0.89 -7.13
CA PRO A 25 10.21 0.33 -6.10
C PRO A 25 10.31 -1.20 -6.09
N SER A 26 9.17 -1.90 -6.07
CA SER A 26 9.16 -3.36 -6.08
C SER A 26 9.75 -3.93 -7.35
N GLN A 27 9.38 -3.40 -8.52
CA GLN A 27 9.95 -3.83 -9.79
C GLN A 27 11.47 -3.61 -9.85
N PHE A 28 11.96 -2.52 -9.27
CA PHE A 28 13.38 -2.23 -9.21
C PHE A 28 14.13 -3.22 -8.31
N ILE A 29 13.58 -3.52 -7.13
CA ILE A 29 14.13 -4.50 -6.19
C ILE A 29 14.14 -5.89 -6.83
N GLU A 30 13.04 -6.31 -7.46
CA GLU A 30 12.92 -7.64 -8.09
C GLU A 30 13.87 -7.83 -9.28
N LYS A 31 14.11 -6.77 -10.06
CA LYS A 31 15.00 -6.83 -11.24
C LYS A 31 16.48 -6.73 -10.87
N ALA A 32 16.81 -6.14 -9.73
CA ALA A 32 18.18 -5.99 -9.26
C ALA A 32 18.67 -7.30 -8.60
N GLY A 33 19.90 -7.71 -8.88
CA GLY A 33 20.48 -8.90 -8.22
C GLY A 33 20.80 -8.69 -6.74
N SER A 34 20.95 -7.43 -6.33
CA SER A 34 21.21 -6.99 -4.95
C SER A 34 20.93 -5.49 -4.82
N VAL A 35 20.33 -5.09 -3.70
CA VAL A 35 19.97 -3.69 -3.42
C VAL A 35 20.33 -3.29 -1.99
N GLN A 36 20.59 -2.01 -1.79
CA GLN A 36 20.58 -1.36 -0.48
C GLN A 36 19.32 -0.51 -0.38
N ILE A 37 18.60 -0.62 0.75
CA ILE A 37 17.41 0.17 1.04
C ILE A 37 17.71 1.08 2.23
N ASN A 38 17.65 2.39 2.00
CA ASN A 38 17.85 3.41 3.03
C ASN A 38 16.50 3.98 3.45
N LEU A 39 16.03 3.63 4.65
CA LEU A 39 14.80 4.15 5.23
C LEU A 39 15.07 5.42 6.05
N VAL A 40 14.29 6.47 5.83
CA VAL A 40 14.40 7.74 6.57
C VAL A 40 13.54 7.67 7.83
N GLU A 41 14.10 7.09 8.89
CA GLU A 41 13.44 6.89 10.18
C GLU A 41 12.88 8.18 10.81
N SER A 42 13.54 9.32 10.63
CA SER A 42 13.11 10.60 11.20
C SER A 42 11.84 11.17 10.58
N GLU A 43 11.50 10.74 9.36
CA GLU A 43 10.35 11.23 8.59
C GLU A 43 9.25 10.18 8.42
N LYS A 44 9.37 9.06 9.16
CA LYS A 44 8.35 8.03 9.14
C LYS A 44 7.08 8.47 9.85
N THR A 45 5.97 7.89 9.41
CA THR A 45 4.70 7.97 10.11
C THR A 45 4.27 6.58 10.54
N ILE A 46 3.81 6.41 11.79
CA ILE A 46 3.33 5.13 12.31
C ILE A 46 1.88 5.28 12.75
N PHE A 47 1.04 4.37 12.27
CA PHE A 47 -0.32 4.15 12.75
C PHE A 47 -0.38 2.89 13.59
N LYS A 48 -1.14 2.96 14.68
CA LYS A 48 -1.43 1.83 15.56
C LYS A 48 -2.92 1.55 15.56
N SER A 49 -3.29 0.28 15.49
CA SER A 49 -4.67 -0.16 15.73
C SER A 49 -4.95 -0.17 17.23
N GLY A 50 -6.21 -0.36 17.60
CA GLY A 50 -6.59 -0.56 19.00
C GLY A 50 -6.09 -1.87 19.62
N LEU A 51 -5.60 -2.81 18.78
CA LEU A 51 -5.22 -4.17 19.18
C LEU A 51 -3.71 -4.42 19.09
N GLY A 52 -2.90 -3.40 18.79
CA GLY A 52 -1.43 -3.50 18.72
C GLY A 52 -0.87 -3.75 17.33
N GLU A 53 -1.71 -3.89 16.30
CA GLU A 53 -1.27 -3.91 14.90
C GLU A 53 -0.76 -2.53 14.50
N THR A 54 0.16 -2.48 13.55
CA THR A 54 0.74 -1.21 13.11
C THR A 54 0.90 -1.14 11.61
N VAL A 55 0.80 0.05 11.04
CA VAL A 55 1.26 0.33 9.68
C VAL A 55 2.16 1.55 9.70
N SER A 56 3.34 1.41 9.10
CA SER A 56 4.41 2.40 9.12
C SER A 56 4.74 2.80 7.68
N PHE A 57 4.88 4.10 7.44
CA PHE A 57 5.24 4.67 6.15
C PHE A 57 6.66 5.23 6.26
N TYR A 58 7.59 4.65 5.52
CA TYR A 58 8.99 5.05 5.50
C TYR A 58 9.33 5.69 4.15
N PRO A 59 9.76 6.96 4.11
CA PRO A 59 10.49 7.48 2.96
C PRO A 59 11.72 6.61 2.71
N ALA A 60 11.93 6.20 1.48
CA ALA A 60 12.98 5.26 1.14
C ALA A 60 13.75 5.68 -0.11
N GLU A 61 15.05 5.40 -0.11
CA GLU A 61 15.91 5.41 -1.29
C GLU A 61 16.45 4.00 -1.50
N ILE A 62 16.33 3.48 -2.72
CA ILE A 62 16.75 2.12 -3.09
C ILE A 62 17.89 2.25 -4.10
N ILE A 63 19.01 1.57 -3.83
CA ILE A 63 20.24 1.66 -4.59
C ILE A 63 20.57 0.27 -5.14
N ASP A 64 20.77 0.15 -6.46
CA ASP A 64 21.28 -1.07 -7.09
C ASP A 64 22.79 -1.20 -6.82
N LEU A 65 23.18 -2.28 -6.15
CA LEU A 65 24.57 -2.53 -5.75
C LEU A 65 25.40 -3.23 -6.84
N ASN A 66 24.78 -3.69 -7.92
CA ASN A 66 25.47 -4.44 -8.98
C ASN A 66 26.15 -3.52 -10.01
N GLN A 67 25.89 -2.22 -9.96
CA GLN A 67 26.38 -1.24 -10.93
C GLN A 67 27.69 -0.60 -10.42
N ASN A 68 28.84 -1.12 -10.86
CA ASN A 68 30.17 -0.69 -10.42
C ASN A 68 30.56 0.76 -10.79
N GLN A 69 29.83 1.43 -11.69
CA GLN A 69 30.23 2.76 -12.20
C GLN A 69 29.12 3.81 -12.24
N ASN A 70 27.85 3.45 -12.09
CA ASN A 70 26.72 4.38 -11.97
C ASN A 70 25.62 3.70 -11.14
N GLN A 71 25.73 3.81 -9.81
CA GLN A 71 24.71 3.25 -8.92
C GLN A 71 23.36 3.87 -9.23
N LYS A 72 22.50 3.10 -9.91
CA LYS A 72 21.13 3.51 -10.19
C LYS A 72 20.40 3.55 -8.86
N LYS A 73 19.73 4.66 -8.60
CA LYS A 73 18.92 4.86 -7.40
C LYS A 73 17.53 5.32 -7.77
N ILE A 74 16.56 4.86 -6.99
CA ILE A 74 15.17 5.33 -7.06
C ILE A 74 14.69 5.68 -5.66
N SER A 75 13.61 6.44 -5.60
CA SER A 75 12.95 6.80 -4.34
C SER A 75 11.54 6.21 -4.32
N GLY A 76 11.00 6.01 -3.13
CA GLY A 76 9.64 5.51 -2.93
C GLY A 76 9.24 5.57 -1.46
N ILE A 77 8.08 5.01 -1.14
CA ILE A 77 7.67 4.81 0.25
C ILE A 77 7.51 3.32 0.50
N GLU A 78 8.25 2.82 1.48
CA GLU A 78 8.01 1.49 2.05
C GLU A 78 6.86 1.60 3.05
N VAL A 79 5.86 0.73 2.89
CA VAL A 79 4.76 0.59 3.82
C VAL A 79 4.90 -0.77 4.50
N GLU A 80 5.30 -0.72 5.76
CA GLU A 80 5.42 -1.90 6.60
C GLU A 80 4.14 -2.06 7.41
N SER A 81 3.49 -3.21 7.27
CA SER A 81 2.28 -3.54 8.01
C SER A 81 2.50 -4.77 8.88
N THR A 82 2.24 -4.61 10.18
CA THR A 82 2.37 -5.65 11.20
C THR A 82 0.98 -6.03 11.69
N PHE A 83 0.63 -7.31 11.58
CA PHE A 83 -0.71 -7.82 11.91
C PHE A 83 -0.64 -8.99 12.88
N ILE A 84 -1.73 -9.21 13.62
CA ILE A 84 -1.87 -10.38 14.47
C ILE A 84 -2.31 -11.57 13.64
N THR A 85 -1.54 -12.66 13.69
CA THR A 85 -1.85 -13.92 13.01
C THR A 85 -2.54 -14.92 13.93
N LYS A 86 -2.20 -14.90 15.22
CA LYS A 86 -2.80 -15.75 16.26
C LYS A 86 -2.88 -15.00 17.56
N GLN A 87 -4.06 -15.00 18.17
CA GLN A 87 -4.28 -14.48 19.52
C GLN A 87 -4.21 -15.62 20.53
N TYR A 88 -3.58 -15.38 21.67
CA TYR A 88 -3.46 -16.37 22.74
C TYR A 88 -4.03 -15.82 24.05
N GLN A 89 -4.78 -16.62 24.80
CA GLN A 89 -5.38 -16.19 26.07
C GLN A 89 -4.36 -16.00 27.20
N ASN A 90 -3.25 -16.75 27.18
CA ASN A 90 -2.25 -16.78 28.27
C ASN A 90 -0.80 -16.68 27.75
N LYS A 91 -0.60 -16.17 26.54
CA LYS A 91 0.72 -16.00 25.90
C LYS A 91 0.70 -14.73 25.05
N GLN A 92 1.89 -14.26 24.67
CA GLN A 92 2.02 -13.15 23.74
C GLN A 92 1.44 -13.52 22.37
N ASP A 93 0.66 -12.61 21.80
CA ASP A 93 0.11 -12.75 20.45
C ASP A 93 1.22 -12.93 19.41
N GLN A 94 0.93 -13.72 18.38
CA GLN A 94 1.87 -13.93 17.28
C GLN A 94 1.61 -12.89 16.19
N PHE A 95 2.62 -12.07 15.92
CA PHE A 95 2.60 -11.06 14.86
C PHE A 95 3.30 -11.57 13.60
N THR A 96 2.86 -11.08 12.45
CA THR A 96 3.60 -11.16 11.18
C THR A 96 3.78 -9.75 10.62
N LYS A 97 4.69 -9.63 9.66
CA LYS A 97 5.02 -8.39 8.98
C LYS A 97 4.97 -8.60 7.47
N GLU A 98 4.39 -7.65 6.76
CA GLU A 98 4.48 -7.53 5.31
C GLU A 98 4.90 -6.13 4.91
N THR A 99 5.61 -6.04 3.79
CA THR A 99 6.07 -4.80 3.20
C THR A 99 5.43 -4.64 1.83
N ALA A 100 4.97 -3.43 1.53
CA ALA A 100 4.49 -3.04 0.22
C ALA A 100 5.06 -1.67 -0.14
N TRP A 101 5.00 -1.29 -1.40
CA TRP A 101 5.63 -0.08 -1.89
C TRP A 101 4.66 0.86 -2.59
N ILE A 102 4.92 2.16 -2.43
CA ILE A 102 4.25 3.24 -3.16
C ILE A 102 5.31 3.95 -4.01
N GLY A 103 5.08 3.99 -5.33
CA GLY A 103 5.94 4.72 -6.25
C GLY A 103 5.75 6.24 -6.15
N ILE A 104 6.76 7.01 -6.55
CA ILE A 104 6.70 8.48 -6.56
C ILE A 104 5.58 8.99 -7.47
N ASP A 105 5.30 8.29 -8.57
CA ASP A 105 4.23 8.59 -9.51
C ASP A 105 2.83 8.55 -8.87
N GLU A 106 2.67 7.81 -7.78
CA GLU A 106 1.39 7.62 -7.09
C GLU A 106 1.15 8.62 -5.95
N ILE A 107 2.22 9.26 -5.45
CA ILE A 107 2.19 10.17 -4.29
C ILE A 107 1.27 11.38 -4.51
N PRO A 108 1.32 12.12 -5.65
CA PRO A 108 0.47 13.29 -5.83
C PRO A 108 -1.03 12.94 -5.78
N GLY A 109 -1.41 11.82 -6.38
CA GLY A 109 -2.80 11.33 -6.36
C GLY A 109 -3.25 10.95 -4.95
N LEU A 110 -2.37 10.31 -4.18
CA LEU A 110 -2.66 9.92 -2.80
C LEU A 110 -2.77 11.14 -1.87
N ILE A 111 -1.89 12.14 -2.02
CA ILE A 111 -1.98 13.41 -1.28
C ILE A 111 -3.31 14.10 -1.57
N ASN A 112 -3.65 14.27 -2.86
CA ASN A 112 -4.92 14.88 -3.25
C ASN A 112 -6.12 14.10 -2.69
N TRP A 113 -6.05 12.77 -2.66
CA TRP A 113 -7.12 11.96 -2.09
C TRP A 113 -7.34 12.27 -0.60
N PHE A 114 -6.26 12.31 0.18
CA PHE A 114 -6.32 12.68 1.59
C PHE A 114 -6.85 14.11 1.80
N GLU A 115 -6.29 15.09 1.09
CA GLU A 115 -6.62 16.51 1.27
C GLU A 115 -8.02 16.88 0.80
N SER A 116 -8.44 16.36 -0.35
CA SER A 116 -9.71 16.74 -0.97
C SER A 116 -10.89 15.92 -0.47
N TYR A 117 -10.68 14.68 -0.02
CA TYR A 117 -11.79 13.77 0.33
C TYR A 117 -11.73 13.25 1.76
N ILE A 118 -10.56 12.95 2.33
CA ILE A 118 -10.51 12.31 3.65
C ILE A 118 -10.55 13.35 4.76
N ILE A 119 -9.61 14.28 4.76
CA ILE A 119 -9.46 15.30 5.81
C ILE A 119 -10.74 16.12 6.02
N PRO A 120 -11.42 16.61 4.96
CA PRO A 120 -12.67 17.37 5.13
C PRO A 120 -13.79 16.56 5.79
N ASN A 121 -13.76 15.23 5.63
CA ASN A 121 -14.77 14.32 6.17
C ASN A 121 -14.38 13.71 7.53
N LEU A 122 -13.21 14.04 8.08
CA LEU A 122 -12.83 13.68 9.46
C LEU A 122 -13.67 14.42 10.51
N SER A 123 -14.13 15.64 10.20
CA SER A 123 -14.87 16.49 11.15
C SER A 123 -16.39 16.44 10.97
N ASN A 124 -16.87 15.87 9.85
CA ASN A 124 -18.27 15.91 9.43
C ASN A 124 -18.80 14.48 9.23
N PRO A 125 -19.25 13.80 10.30
CA PRO A 125 -19.94 12.53 10.16
C PRO A 125 -21.19 12.72 9.31
N THR A 126 -21.32 11.92 8.25
CA THR A 126 -22.45 11.99 7.34
C THR A 126 -23.76 11.81 8.09
N GLY A 127 -24.72 12.71 7.84
CA GLY A 127 -26.05 12.68 8.43
C GLY A 127 -26.69 11.29 8.36
N THR A 128 -27.53 11.01 9.36
CA THR A 128 -28.02 9.67 9.72
C THR A 128 -28.56 8.85 8.53
N LYS A 129 -28.18 7.56 8.48
CA LYS A 129 -28.67 6.47 7.59
C LYS A 129 -27.93 6.19 6.27
N LYS A 130 -26.71 6.69 6.06
CA LYS A 130 -25.88 6.29 4.90
C LYS A 130 -24.45 5.96 5.32
N THR A 131 -23.84 4.99 4.63
CA THR A 131 -22.40 4.73 4.71
C THR A 131 -21.75 5.35 3.49
N VAL A 132 -20.76 6.21 3.69
CA VAL A 132 -19.92 6.73 2.60
C VAL A 132 -18.56 6.04 2.67
N LYS A 133 -18.08 5.57 1.52
CA LYS A 133 -16.83 4.84 1.39
C LYS A 133 -15.92 5.59 0.42
N TYR A 134 -14.74 5.95 0.87
CA TYR A 134 -13.68 6.48 0.04
C TYR A 134 -12.63 5.39 -0.12
N ILE A 135 -12.29 5.05 -1.37
CA ILE A 135 -11.30 4.01 -1.66
C ILE A 135 -10.27 4.60 -2.62
N PHE A 136 -8.99 4.47 -2.27
CA PHE A 136 -7.87 4.80 -3.14
C PHE A 136 -6.98 3.59 -3.32
N ASN A 137 -6.58 3.34 -4.57
CA ASN A 137 -5.76 2.20 -4.93
C ASN A 137 -4.42 2.71 -5.48
N THR A 138 -3.35 2.33 -4.81
CA THR A 138 -1.99 2.28 -5.42
C THR A 138 -1.82 0.91 -6.09
N LYS A 139 -0.68 0.67 -6.73
CA LYS A 139 -0.32 -0.63 -7.33
C LYS A 139 -0.32 -1.75 -6.29
N GLU A 140 0.19 -1.51 -5.08
CA GLU A 140 0.38 -2.54 -4.05
C GLU A 140 -0.47 -2.38 -2.79
N ILE A 141 -1.13 -1.24 -2.61
CA ILE A 141 -1.85 -0.92 -1.37
C ILE A 141 -3.22 -0.35 -1.69
N GLN A 142 -4.23 -0.79 -0.94
CA GLN A 142 -5.55 -0.17 -0.92
C GLN A 142 -5.74 0.60 0.39
N PHE A 143 -6.16 1.85 0.26
CA PHE A 143 -6.63 2.70 1.34
C PHE A 143 -8.15 2.77 1.29
N LYS A 144 -8.79 2.62 2.44
CA LYS A 144 -10.25 2.78 2.57
C LYS A 144 -10.57 3.62 3.79
N PHE A 145 -11.47 4.58 3.62
CA PHE A 145 -12.04 5.37 4.70
C PHE A 145 -13.56 5.25 4.62
N ASP A 146 -14.14 4.60 5.63
CA ASP A 146 -15.58 4.38 5.74
C ASP A 146 -16.13 5.37 6.79
N VAL A 147 -17.20 6.09 6.45
CA VAL A 147 -17.96 6.94 7.37
C VAL A 147 -19.37 6.38 7.49
N TYR A 148 -19.75 5.96 8.69
CA TYR A 148 -21.09 5.46 8.99
C TYR A 148 -21.62 6.12 10.26
N ASN A 149 -22.70 6.89 10.14
CA ASN A 149 -23.16 7.78 11.22
C ASN A 149 -21.98 8.60 11.75
N THR A 150 -21.65 8.48 13.04
CA THR A 150 -20.51 9.14 13.69
C THR A 150 -19.23 8.33 13.70
N THR A 151 -19.27 7.08 13.24
CA THR A 151 -18.11 6.18 13.23
C THR A 151 -17.33 6.35 11.93
N GLN A 152 -16.02 6.48 12.08
CA GLN A 152 -15.08 6.54 10.98
C GLN A 152 -14.12 5.38 11.13
N THR A 153 -13.93 4.61 10.07
CA THR A 153 -13.01 3.48 10.04
C THR A 153 -12.01 3.70 8.92
N PHE A 154 -10.73 3.70 9.25
CA PHE A 154 -9.65 3.74 8.27
C PHE A 154 -9.02 2.37 8.16
N THR A 155 -8.86 1.88 6.93
CA THR A 155 -8.34 0.55 6.62
C THR A 155 -7.22 0.68 5.58
N ILE A 156 -6.14 -0.06 5.80
CA ILE A 156 -5.03 -0.21 4.86
C ILE A 156 -4.82 -1.70 4.61
N THR A 157 -4.82 -2.08 3.33
CA THR A 157 -4.66 -3.47 2.91
C THR A 157 -3.51 -3.57 1.91
N VAL A 158 -2.55 -4.45 2.20
CA VAL A 158 -1.51 -4.85 1.24
C VAL A 158 -2.16 -5.78 0.20
N LYS A 159 -1.98 -5.47 -1.07
CA LYS A 159 -2.51 -6.26 -2.19
C LYS A 159 -1.61 -7.46 -2.44
N ASN A 160 -2.20 -8.53 -2.99
CA ASN A 160 -1.49 -9.78 -3.31
C ASN A 160 -0.71 -10.39 -2.12
N THR A 161 -1.14 -10.06 -0.90
CA THR A 161 -0.65 -10.62 0.36
C THR A 161 -0.92 -12.12 0.45
N ASN A 162 -0.04 -12.84 1.15
CA ASN A 162 -0.27 -14.23 1.55
C ASN A 162 -1.32 -14.35 2.67
N TYR A 163 -1.67 -13.24 3.32
CA TYR A 163 -2.59 -13.13 4.44
C TYR A 163 -3.87 -12.40 4.00
N LYS A 164 -4.67 -13.04 3.14
CA LYS A 164 -5.86 -12.42 2.50
C LYS A 164 -6.92 -11.88 3.46
N ASP A 165 -6.97 -12.39 4.69
CA ASP A 165 -7.89 -11.95 5.74
C ASP A 165 -7.30 -10.91 6.69
N LYS A 166 -6.03 -10.51 6.49
CA LYS A 166 -5.31 -9.57 7.35
C LYS A 166 -5.20 -8.20 6.69
N TYR A 167 -5.54 -7.18 7.46
CA TYR A 167 -5.47 -5.79 7.06
C TYR A 167 -5.39 -4.92 8.31
N PHE A 168 -4.83 -3.74 8.15
CA PHE A 168 -4.73 -2.77 9.23
C PHE A 168 -6.04 -2.02 9.25
N TRP A 169 -6.63 -1.83 10.43
CA TRP A 169 -7.73 -0.90 10.56
C TRP A 169 -7.74 -0.19 11.91
N THR A 170 -8.35 0.99 11.95
CA THR A 170 -8.53 1.77 13.18
C THR A 170 -9.78 2.64 13.10
N GLU A 171 -10.47 2.76 14.23
CA GLU A 171 -11.54 3.74 14.45
C GLU A 171 -11.10 4.80 15.47
N SER A 172 -10.19 4.45 16.39
CA SER A 172 -9.75 5.31 17.49
C SER A 172 -8.68 6.32 17.08
N ARG A 173 -7.98 6.08 15.96
CA ARG A 173 -6.85 6.91 15.49
C ARG A 173 -7.12 7.56 14.13
N THR A 174 -8.38 7.67 13.70
CA THR A 174 -8.71 8.33 12.42
C THR A 174 -8.31 9.80 12.38
N LYS A 175 -8.32 10.47 13.54
CA LYS A 175 -7.85 11.86 13.67
C LYS A 175 -6.36 12.03 13.36
N ASP A 176 -5.57 10.97 13.43
CA ASP A 176 -4.14 11.01 13.15
C ASP A 176 -3.84 10.88 11.65
N ILE A 177 -4.82 10.51 10.80
CA ILE A 177 -4.68 10.35 9.34
C ILE A 177 -3.87 11.48 8.66
N PRO A 178 -4.07 12.77 9.02
CA PRO A 178 -3.27 13.85 8.44
C PRO A 178 -1.74 13.70 8.62
N SER A 179 -1.27 12.93 9.61
CA SER A 179 0.16 12.66 9.80
C SER A 179 0.78 11.91 8.62
N ILE A 180 0.03 11.09 7.89
CA ILE A 180 0.51 10.40 6.68
C ILE A 180 0.96 11.43 5.64
N LEU A 181 0.26 12.56 5.53
CA LEU A 181 0.62 13.63 4.60
C LEU A 181 2.02 14.18 4.88
N LYS A 182 2.52 14.14 6.12
CA LYS A 182 3.89 14.59 6.44
C LYS A 182 4.90 13.78 5.64
N THR A 183 4.81 12.45 5.71
CA THR A 183 5.69 11.53 4.99
C THR A 183 5.52 11.63 3.48
N LEU A 184 4.26 11.72 2.99
CA LEU A 184 3.98 11.86 1.56
C LEU A 184 4.55 13.16 0.97
N LYS A 185 4.35 14.29 1.67
CA LYS A 185 4.85 15.60 1.24
C LYS A 185 6.37 15.69 1.32
N TYR A 186 6.98 15.10 2.34
CA TYR A 186 8.43 14.98 2.43
C TYR A 186 9.00 14.30 1.17
N MET A 187 8.39 13.18 0.76
CA MET A 187 8.81 12.46 -0.44
C MET A 187 8.59 13.28 -1.72
N GLN A 188 7.42 13.92 -1.85
CA GLN A 188 7.13 14.79 -2.99
C GLN A 188 8.18 15.91 -3.12
N MET A 189 8.52 16.58 -2.02
CA MET A 189 9.52 17.64 -2.01
C MET A 189 10.93 17.12 -2.33
N LYS A 190 11.31 15.96 -1.79
CA LYS A 190 12.61 15.34 -2.06
C LYS A 190 12.80 15.01 -3.53
N THR A 191 11.73 14.65 -4.25
CA THR A 191 11.80 14.27 -5.67
C THR A 191 11.74 15.43 -6.65
N LEU A 192 11.37 16.63 -6.18
CA LEU A 192 11.35 17.86 -6.99
C LEU A 192 12.70 18.59 -7.00
N ASN A 193 13.62 18.22 -6.09
CA ASN A 193 14.96 18.79 -5.93
C ASN A 193 16.03 17.80 -6.38
#